data_AF-W4LKZ5-F1
#
_entry.id   AF-W4LKZ5-F1
#
_cell.length_a   1.000
_cell.length_b   1.000
_cell.length_c   1.000
_cell.angle_alpha   90.00
_cell.angle_beta   90.00
_cell.angle_gamma   90.00
#
_symmetry.space_group_name_H-M   'P 1'
#
loop_
_entity.id
_entity.type
_entity.pdbx_description
1 polymer ?
#
loop_
_entity_poly.entity_id
_entity_poly.type
_entity_poly.pdbx_seq_one_letter_code
_entity_poly.pdbx_strand_id
1 'polypeptide(L)'
;MGETREPAERAGQDRGQHADASQPSNADPVINFKLERYKFILQQIHTLNENTHKHLTLFQTLATALIAGGVGIFLSSKSDKVTAEIARTGIEGLLSLLTILALFVCALIIVGIFSWVDYRKEEVDFLRDEVGLGFREYPNLKNFWRWYETYYVAFILIFIIAAHAIMRTEILPMIK
;
A
#
# COMPACT_ATOMS: atom_id res chain seq x y z
N MET A 1 -72.69 33.53 53.42
CA MET A 1 -73.05 32.67 52.27
C MET A 1 -71.97 32.93 51.22
N GLY A 2 -70.82 32.27 51.23
CA GLY A 2 -70.56 30.84 51.20
C GLY A 2 -69.78 30.61 49.89
N GLU A 3 -68.48 30.87 49.87
CA GLU A 3 -67.43 29.82 49.81
C GLU A 3 -67.80 28.57 49.02
N THR A 4 -67.13 28.38 47.88
CA THR A 4 -66.42 27.12 47.60
C THR A 4 -65.32 27.38 46.56
N ARG A 5 -64.08 27.14 46.99
CA ARG A 5 -62.85 27.08 46.19
C ARG A 5 -62.62 25.64 45.70
N GLU A 6 -61.98 25.55 44.53
CA GLU A 6 -61.07 24.48 44.02
C GLU A 6 -61.61 23.07 43.71
N PRO A 7 -60.90 22.21 42.92
CA PRO A 7 -59.49 22.31 42.50
C PRO A 7 -59.11 21.98 41.03
N ALA A 8 -57.90 22.44 40.68
CA ALA A 8 -56.75 21.75 40.06
C ALA A 8 -56.84 20.88 38.78
N GLU A 9 -55.78 21.09 37.98
CA GLU A 9 -55.03 20.09 37.22
C GLU A 9 -55.78 19.19 36.23
N ARG A 10 -55.64 19.49 34.93
CA ARG A 10 -54.98 18.54 34.02
C ARG A 10 -54.08 19.26 33.04
N ALA A 11 -52.78 19.21 33.33
CA ALA A 11 -51.74 19.29 32.34
C ALA A 11 -52.03 18.25 31.24
N GLY A 12 -52.33 18.73 30.04
CA GLY A 12 -52.38 17.96 28.80
C GLY A 12 -51.45 18.58 27.77
N GLN A 13 -50.28 19.00 28.24
CA GLN A 13 -49.17 19.47 27.44
C GLN A 13 -48.56 18.25 26.76
N ASP A 14 -48.76 18.21 25.43
CA ASP A 14 -47.69 18.08 24.43
C ASP A 14 -46.69 16.91 24.60
N ARG A 15 -46.45 16.22 23.48
CA ARG A 15 -45.50 15.09 23.29
C ARG A 15 -46.05 13.68 23.50
N GLY A 16 -47.03 13.31 22.69
CA GLY A 16 -47.14 11.94 22.22
C GLY A 16 -47.12 11.96 20.69
N GLN A 17 -46.18 11.25 20.08
CA GLN A 17 -46.04 11.04 18.62
C GLN A 17 -45.26 12.11 17.83
N HIS A 18 -44.03 12.40 18.27
CA HIS A 18 -42.96 12.27 17.28
C HIS A 18 -42.54 10.80 17.30
N ALA A 19 -42.97 10.07 16.27
CA ALA A 19 -42.32 8.83 15.90
C ALA A 19 -40.86 9.17 15.59
N ASP A 20 -39.99 9.01 16.57
CA ASP A 20 -38.55 8.95 16.37
C ASP A 20 -38.26 7.65 15.61
N ALA A 21 -38.43 7.72 14.29
CA ALA A 21 -38.08 6.68 13.33
C ALA A 21 -36.55 6.65 13.08
N SER A 22 -35.77 6.74 14.16
CA SER A 22 -34.31 6.67 14.12
C SER A 22 -33.73 5.91 15.32
N GLN A 23 -34.43 4.87 15.81
CA GLN A 23 -33.70 3.78 16.46
C GLN A 23 -32.89 3.05 15.39
N PRO A 24 -31.55 2.95 15.52
CA PRO A 24 -30.75 2.17 14.59
C PRO A 24 -31.29 0.75 14.65
N SER A 25 -31.66 0.24 13.47
CA SER A 25 -32.07 -1.15 13.26
C SER A 25 -31.18 -2.05 14.12
N ASN A 26 -31.81 -2.81 15.03
CA ASN A 26 -31.22 -4.02 15.60
C ASN A 26 -31.00 -5.00 14.44
N ALA A 27 -30.01 -4.71 13.58
CA ALA A 27 -29.59 -5.62 12.55
C ALA A 27 -29.10 -6.87 13.27
N ASP A 28 -29.59 -8.03 12.83
CA ASP A 28 -29.23 -9.34 13.34
C ASP A 28 -27.71 -9.37 13.62
N PRO A 29 -27.22 -9.86 14.78
CA PRO A 29 -25.79 -9.91 15.08
C PRO A 29 -24.97 -10.58 13.98
N VAL A 30 -25.59 -11.51 13.24
CA VAL A 30 -25.02 -12.15 12.04
C VAL A 30 -24.77 -11.15 10.90
N ILE A 31 -25.69 -10.23 10.63
CA ILE A 31 -25.55 -9.19 9.60
C ILE A 31 -24.43 -8.22 9.97
N ASN A 32 -24.37 -7.81 11.24
CA ASN A 32 -23.29 -6.93 11.73
C ASN A 32 -21.92 -7.60 11.60
N PHE A 33 -21.79 -8.86 12.02
CA PHE A 33 -20.54 -9.62 11.89
C PHE A 33 -20.07 -9.76 10.43
N LYS A 34 -20.99 -10.09 9.52
CA LYS A 34 -20.71 -10.19 8.07
C LYS A 34 -20.22 -8.87 7.49
N LEU A 35 -20.87 -7.77 7.87
CA LEU A 35 -20.48 -6.43 7.42
C LEU A 35 -19.11 -6.01 7.97
N GLU A 36 -18.78 -6.37 9.22
CA GLU A 36 -17.45 -6.15 9.80
C GLU A 36 -16.36 -6.97 9.08
N ARG A 37 -16.63 -8.25 8.78
CA ARG A 37 -15.70 -9.10 8.02
C ARG A 37 -15.42 -8.50 6.64
N TYR A 38 -16.45 -8.02 5.95
CA TYR A 38 -16.27 -7.36 4.65
C TYR A 38 -15.47 -6.06 4.75
N LYS A 39 -15.76 -5.21 5.74
CA LYS A 39 -14.97 -3.99 6.01
C LYS A 39 -13.50 -4.33 6.27
N PHE A 40 -13.22 -5.37 7.03
CA PHE A 40 -11.86 -5.83 7.30
C PHE A 40 -11.12 -6.23 6.01
N ILE A 41 -11.76 -7.00 5.12
CA ILE A 41 -11.16 -7.41 3.84
C ILE A 41 -10.82 -6.18 2.99
N LEU A 42 -11.76 -5.22 2.87
CA LEU A 42 -11.52 -3.98 2.12
C LEU A 42 -10.38 -3.15 2.73
N GLN A 43 -10.31 -3.09 4.05
CA GLN A 43 -9.22 -2.40 4.75
C GLN A 43 -7.86 -3.06 4.47
N GLN A 44 -7.78 -4.39 4.49
CA GLN A 44 -6.54 -5.11 4.16
C GLN A 44 -6.09 -4.83 2.72
N ILE A 45 -7.02 -4.86 1.77
CA ILE A 45 -6.72 -4.52 0.36
C ILE A 45 -6.20 -3.08 0.24
N HIS A 46 -6.80 -2.13 0.96
CA HIS A 46 -6.36 -0.74 0.96
C HIS A 46 -4.95 -0.57 1.56
N THR A 47 -4.69 -1.19 2.72
CA THR A 47 -3.38 -1.19 3.37
C THR A 47 -2.31 -1.80 2.47
N LEU A 48 -2.65 -2.86 1.73
CA LEU A 48 -1.72 -3.51 0.81
C LEU A 48 -1.32 -2.62 -0.37
N ASN A 49 -2.27 -1.86 -0.91
CA ASN A 49 -1.99 -0.84 -1.92
C ASN A 49 -1.07 0.26 -1.35
N GLU A 50 -1.40 0.80 -0.17
CA GLU A 50 -0.59 1.83 0.47
C GLU A 50 0.85 1.35 0.75
N ASN A 51 1.01 0.10 1.19
CA ASN A 51 2.32 -0.51 1.41
C ASN A 51 3.15 -0.60 0.13
N THR A 52 2.52 -0.80 -1.02
CA THR A 52 3.24 -0.81 -2.30
C THR A 52 3.92 0.52 -2.59
N HIS A 53 3.24 1.64 -2.33
CA HIS A 53 3.85 2.97 -2.44
C HIS A 53 5.00 3.15 -1.46
N LYS A 54 4.84 2.67 -0.22
CA LYS A 54 5.92 2.70 0.80
C LYS A 54 7.15 1.91 0.35
N HIS A 55 6.97 0.74 -0.26
CA HIS A 55 8.07 -0.05 -0.81
C HIS A 55 8.82 0.69 -1.93
N LEU A 56 8.09 1.41 -2.80
CA LEU A 56 8.72 2.22 -3.84
C LEU A 56 9.50 3.40 -3.26
N THR A 57 8.95 4.09 -2.25
CA THR A 57 9.67 5.16 -1.54
C THR A 57 10.93 4.65 -0.84
N LEU A 58 10.87 3.46 -0.25
CA LEU A 58 12.03 2.80 0.34
C LEU A 58 13.13 2.57 -0.71
N PHE A 59 12.76 2.04 -1.88
CA PHE A 59 13.69 1.88 -2.99
C PHE A 59 14.31 3.21 -3.42
N GLN A 60 13.50 4.25 -3.63
CA GLN A 60 13.98 5.58 -4.05
C GLN A 60 14.96 6.17 -3.04
N THR A 61 14.67 6.06 -1.75
CA THR A 61 15.53 6.56 -0.67
C THR A 61 16.87 5.85 -0.67
N LEU A 62 16.85 4.51 -0.73
CA LEU A 62 18.06 3.69 -0.76
C LEU A 62 18.89 3.93 -2.02
N ALA A 63 18.25 3.96 -3.19
CA ALA A 63 18.92 4.23 -4.46
C ALA A 63 19.59 5.61 -4.44
N THR A 64 18.90 6.64 -3.94
CA THR A 64 19.44 7.99 -3.83
C THR A 64 20.67 8.03 -2.92
N ALA A 65 20.60 7.38 -1.75
CA ALA A 65 21.71 7.31 -0.82
C ALA A 65 22.94 6.60 -1.43
N LEU A 66 22.73 5.48 -2.13
CA LEU A 66 23.81 4.74 -2.77
C LEU A 66 24.42 5.49 -3.96
N ILE A 67 23.61 6.17 -4.76
CA ILE A 67 24.10 7.03 -5.85
C ILE A 67 24.93 8.17 -5.27
N ALA A 68 24.46 8.83 -4.21
CA ALA A 68 25.21 9.89 -3.55
C ALA A 68 26.56 9.38 -3.00
N GLY A 69 26.58 8.19 -2.39
CA GLY A 69 27.81 7.52 -1.99
C GLY A 69 28.75 7.24 -3.16
N GLY A 70 28.21 6.73 -4.28
CA GLY A 70 28.98 6.46 -5.49
C GLY A 70 29.60 7.71 -6.11
N VAL A 71 28.84 8.82 -6.17
CA VAL A 71 29.34 10.14 -6.57
C VAL A 71 30.46 10.61 -5.63
N GLY A 72 30.32 10.39 -4.31
CA GLY A 72 31.36 10.71 -3.33
C GLY A 72 32.68 9.96 -3.58
N ILE A 73 32.61 8.66 -3.89
CA ILE A 73 33.79 7.85 -4.24
C ILE A 73 34.42 8.37 -5.54
N PHE A 74 33.59 8.65 -6.55
CA PHE A 74 34.07 9.15 -7.84
C PHE A 74 34.80 10.50 -7.72
N LEU A 75 34.23 11.45 -6.97
CA LEU A 75 34.87 12.75 -6.71
C LEU A 75 36.17 12.60 -5.90
N SER A 76 36.22 11.64 -4.98
CA SER A 76 37.41 11.38 -4.16
C SER A 76 38.54 10.77 -4.98
N SER A 77 38.21 9.91 -5.95
CA SER A 77 39.17 9.36 -6.92
C SER A 77 39.75 10.46 -7.82
N LYS A 78 38.93 11.42 -8.26
CA LYS A 78 39.39 12.59 -9.03
C LYS A 78 40.29 13.55 -8.24
N SER A 79 40.22 13.52 -6.91
CA SER A 79 40.98 14.42 -6.03
C SER A 79 42.29 13.78 -5.54
N ASP A 80 42.72 12.65 -6.12
CA ASP A 80 43.86 11.83 -5.70
C ASP A 80 43.84 11.39 -4.21
N LYS A 81 42.67 11.44 -3.56
CA LYS A 81 42.51 11.03 -2.16
C LYS A 81 42.39 9.52 -2.01
N VAL A 82 41.99 8.83 -3.07
CA VAL A 82 41.68 7.39 -3.08
C VAL A 82 42.28 6.78 -4.35
N THR A 83 42.98 5.66 -4.19
CA THR A 83 43.54 4.89 -5.31
C THR A 83 42.44 4.38 -6.24
N ALA A 84 42.70 4.38 -7.55
CA ALA A 84 41.78 3.89 -8.58
C ALA A 84 41.22 2.49 -8.29
N GLU A 85 42.04 1.58 -7.74
CA GLU A 85 41.64 0.23 -7.36
C GLU A 85 40.58 0.21 -6.24
N ILE A 86 40.76 1.04 -5.21
CA ILE A 86 39.81 1.18 -4.09
C ILE A 86 38.51 1.80 -4.58
N ALA A 87 38.60 2.83 -5.43
CA ALA A 87 37.44 3.50 -5.99
C ALA A 87 36.59 2.56 -6.85
N ARG A 88 37.24 1.76 -7.71
CA ARG A 88 36.59 0.76 -8.55
C ARG A 88 35.87 -0.30 -7.71
N THR A 89 36.58 -0.89 -6.75
CA THR A 89 36.02 -1.91 -5.86
C THR A 89 34.85 -1.35 -5.04
N GLY A 90 34.95 -0.11 -4.56
CA GLY A 90 33.89 0.56 -3.82
C GLY A 90 32.63 0.79 -4.67
N ILE A 91 32.78 1.25 -5.92
CA ILE A 91 31.64 1.48 -6.83
C ILE A 91 30.99 0.15 -7.26
N GLU A 92 31.79 -0.88 -7.57
CA GLU A 92 31.27 -2.22 -7.88
C GLU A 92 30.52 -2.83 -6.68
N GLY A 93 31.03 -2.61 -5.46
CA GLY A 93 30.36 -2.99 -4.21
C GLY A 93 29.04 -2.26 -3.99
N LEU A 94 29.00 -0.94 -4.18
CA LEU A 94 27.78 -0.14 -4.10
C LEU A 94 26.72 -0.57 -5.12
N LEU A 95 27.14 -0.88 -6.35
CA LEU A 95 26.23 -1.36 -7.39
C LEU A 95 25.68 -2.76 -7.06
N SER A 96 26.51 -3.63 -6.51
CA SER A 96 26.08 -4.96 -6.05
C SER A 96 25.07 -4.84 -4.90
N LEU A 97 25.33 -3.95 -3.93
CA LEU A 97 24.41 -3.66 -2.84
C LEU A 97 23.08 -3.08 -3.34
N LEU A 98 23.12 -2.13 -4.28
CA LEU A 98 21.92 -1.58 -4.94
C LEU A 98 21.09 -2.70 -5.59
N THR A 99 21.75 -3.63 -6.28
CA THR A 99 21.10 -4.76 -6.94
C THR A 99 20.38 -5.65 -5.93
N ILE A 100 21.04 -6.01 -4.82
CA ILE A 100 20.44 -6.84 -3.76
C ILE A 100 19.22 -6.15 -3.16
N LEU A 101 19.33 -4.87 -2.81
CA LEU A 101 18.22 -4.11 -2.22
C LEU A 101 17.05 -3.97 -3.18
N ALA A 102 17.33 -3.75 -4.46
CA ALA A 102 16.31 -3.64 -5.48
C ALA A 102 15.57 -4.97 -5.69
N LEU A 103 16.29 -6.10 -5.72
CA LEU A 103 15.68 -7.43 -5.77
C LEU A 103 14.81 -7.70 -4.54
N PHE A 104 15.28 -7.30 -3.36
CA PHE A 104 14.51 -7.39 -2.13
C PHE A 104 13.20 -6.60 -2.20
N VAL A 105 13.23 -5.36 -2.68
CA VAL A 105 12.01 -4.55 -2.87
C VAL A 105 11.07 -5.18 -3.91
N CYS A 106 11.60 -5.69 -5.03
CA CYS A 106 10.80 -6.43 -6.00
C CYS A 106 10.10 -7.63 -5.36
N ALA A 107 10.79 -8.38 -4.50
CA ALA A 107 10.19 -9.51 -3.77
C ALA A 107 9.05 -9.05 -2.86
N LEU A 108 9.19 -7.93 -2.13
CA LEU A 108 8.12 -7.37 -1.30
C LEU A 108 6.88 -7.00 -2.13
N ILE A 109 7.07 -6.38 -3.30
CA ILE A 109 5.97 -6.03 -4.21
C ILE A 109 5.29 -7.30 -4.74
N ILE A 110 6.06 -8.32 -5.12
CA ILE A 110 5.55 -9.60 -5.62
C ILE A 110 4.73 -10.33 -4.54
N VAL A 111 5.23 -10.38 -3.30
CA VAL A 111 4.47 -10.92 -2.16
C VAL A 111 3.17 -10.14 -1.97
N GLY A 112 3.23 -8.81 -2.06
CA GLY A 112 2.05 -7.96 -2.01
C GLY A 112 1.00 -8.29 -3.08
N ILE A 113 1.45 -8.52 -4.32
CA ILE A 113 0.59 -8.97 -5.43
C ILE A 113 -0.11 -10.30 -5.08
N PHE A 114 0.62 -11.28 -4.51
CA PHE A 114 0.04 -12.56 -4.12
C PHE A 114 -0.99 -12.41 -2.99
N SER A 115 -0.68 -11.62 -1.97
CA SER A 115 -1.63 -11.32 -0.89
C SER A 115 -2.88 -10.62 -1.42
N TRP A 116 -2.76 -9.74 -2.42
CA TRP A 116 -3.91 -9.05 -3.01
C TRP A 116 -4.82 -10.03 -3.72
N VAL A 117 -4.25 -10.97 -4.49
CA VAL A 117 -5.03 -12.02 -5.18
C VAL A 117 -5.80 -12.85 -4.18
N ASP A 118 -5.19 -13.18 -3.05
CA ASP A 118 -5.80 -13.98 -1.99
C ASP A 118 -6.98 -13.24 -1.35
N TYR A 119 -6.77 -12.00 -0.89
CA TYR A 119 -7.85 -11.17 -0.32
C TYR A 119 -8.99 -10.93 -1.31
N ARG A 120 -8.68 -10.77 -2.60
CA ARG A 120 -9.70 -10.60 -3.65
C ARG A 120 -10.50 -11.86 -3.93
N LYS A 121 -9.89 -13.05 -3.78
CA LYS A 121 -10.63 -14.31 -3.83
C LYS A 121 -11.56 -14.41 -2.62
N GLU A 122 -11.06 -14.15 -1.42
CA GLU A 122 -11.87 -14.13 -0.20
C GLU A 122 -13.07 -13.17 -0.33
N GLU A 123 -12.86 -11.98 -0.89
CA GLU A 123 -13.94 -11.00 -1.10
C GLU A 123 -15.02 -11.54 -2.06
N VAL A 124 -14.62 -12.15 -3.17
CA VAL A 124 -15.55 -12.70 -4.17
C VAL A 124 -16.32 -13.90 -3.61
N ASP A 125 -15.64 -14.78 -2.88
CA ASP A 125 -16.27 -15.91 -2.20
C ASP A 125 -17.29 -15.41 -1.16
N PHE A 126 -16.91 -14.44 -0.34
CA PHE A 126 -17.81 -13.83 0.64
C PHE A 126 -19.03 -13.18 -0.02
N LEU A 127 -18.85 -12.40 -1.07
CA LEU A 127 -19.96 -11.74 -1.78
C LEU A 127 -20.87 -12.73 -2.49
N ARG A 128 -20.33 -13.84 -2.99
CA ARG A 128 -21.14 -14.91 -3.60
C ARG A 128 -22.07 -15.53 -2.56
N ASP A 129 -21.56 -15.80 -1.37
CA ASP A 129 -22.31 -16.48 -0.31
C ASP A 129 -23.40 -15.57 0.29
N GLU A 130 -23.18 -14.25 0.29
CA GLU A 130 -24.11 -13.28 0.90
C GLU A 130 -25.08 -12.59 -0.06
N VAL A 131 -24.64 -12.25 -1.27
CA VAL A 131 -25.42 -11.45 -2.24
C VAL A 131 -25.94 -12.30 -3.41
N GLY A 132 -25.26 -13.40 -3.71
CA GLY A 132 -25.62 -14.33 -4.78
C GLY A 132 -24.58 -14.43 -5.89
N LEU A 133 -24.75 -15.45 -6.74
CA LEU A 133 -23.84 -15.76 -7.83
C LEU A 133 -23.72 -14.60 -8.82
N GLY A 134 -22.47 -14.28 -9.21
CA GLY A 134 -22.20 -13.33 -10.30
C GLY A 134 -22.15 -11.85 -9.92
N PHE A 135 -22.26 -11.51 -8.63
CA PHE A 135 -22.14 -10.10 -8.20
C PHE A 135 -20.75 -9.51 -8.50
N ARG A 136 -19.68 -10.33 -8.41
CA ARG A 136 -18.31 -9.91 -8.72
C ARG A 136 -17.49 -11.05 -9.32
N GLU A 137 -16.65 -10.74 -10.30
CA GLU A 137 -15.78 -11.72 -10.96
C GLU A 137 -14.50 -12.00 -10.16
N TYR A 138 -14.01 -13.25 -10.26
CA TYR A 138 -12.72 -13.67 -9.69
C TYR A 138 -11.54 -12.89 -10.29
N PRO A 139 -10.46 -12.66 -9.53
CA PRO A 139 -9.28 -12.00 -10.05
C PRO A 139 -8.69 -12.78 -11.22
N ASN A 140 -8.77 -12.21 -12.42
CA ASN A 140 -8.16 -12.77 -13.60
C ASN A 140 -6.69 -12.34 -13.68
N LEU A 141 -5.80 -13.29 -13.36
CA LEU A 141 -4.35 -13.11 -13.44
C LEU A 141 -3.87 -12.74 -14.85
N LYS A 142 -4.63 -13.00 -15.91
CA LYS A 142 -4.24 -12.60 -17.28
C LYS A 142 -4.17 -11.08 -17.47
N ASN A 143 -4.78 -10.30 -16.57
CA ASN A 143 -4.74 -8.83 -16.59
C ASN A 143 -3.61 -8.22 -15.74
N PHE A 144 -2.56 -8.98 -15.39
CA PHE A 144 -1.40 -8.45 -14.66
C PHE A 144 -0.82 -7.17 -15.27
N TRP A 145 -0.84 -7.01 -16.60
CA TRP A 145 -0.34 -5.81 -17.28
C TRP A 145 -1.14 -4.53 -16.93
N ARG A 146 -2.39 -4.64 -16.46
CA ARG A 146 -3.17 -3.46 -16.04
C ARG A 146 -2.80 -2.96 -14.64
N TRP A 147 -1.98 -3.69 -13.90
CA TRP A 147 -1.70 -3.41 -12.50
C TRP A 147 -0.49 -2.49 -12.38
N TYR A 148 -0.63 -1.38 -11.66
CA TYR A 148 0.45 -0.41 -11.45
C TYR A 148 1.68 -1.06 -10.79
N GLU A 149 1.48 -2.10 -9.99
CA GLU A 149 2.54 -2.86 -9.32
C GLU A 149 3.51 -3.53 -10.30
N THR A 150 3.00 -4.04 -11.43
CA THR A 150 3.85 -4.65 -12.46
C THR A 150 4.77 -3.63 -13.11
N TYR A 151 4.28 -2.40 -13.32
CA TYR A 151 5.09 -1.30 -13.83
C TYR A 151 6.15 -0.85 -12.83
N TYR A 152 5.89 -0.92 -11.52
CA TYR A 152 6.91 -0.62 -10.51
C TYR A 152 8.05 -1.64 -10.53
N VAL A 153 7.73 -2.94 -10.61
CA VAL A 153 8.77 -3.97 -10.73
C VAL A 153 9.57 -3.78 -12.02
N ALA A 154 8.90 -3.56 -13.15
CA ALA A 154 9.56 -3.30 -14.42
C ALA A 154 10.46 -2.07 -14.37
N PHE A 155 9.97 -0.97 -13.76
CA PHE A 155 10.74 0.25 -13.56
C PHE A 155 12.01 0.01 -12.74
N ILE A 156 11.91 -0.71 -11.62
CA ILE A 156 13.07 -1.04 -10.78
C ILE A 156 14.09 -1.87 -11.58
N LEU A 157 13.63 -2.88 -12.33
CA LEU A 157 14.54 -3.72 -13.12
C LEU A 157 15.24 -2.93 -14.23
N ILE A 158 14.50 -2.11 -14.99
CA ILE A 158 15.07 -1.23 -16.02
C ILE A 158 16.08 -0.26 -15.40
N PHE A 159 15.77 0.30 -14.23
CA PHE A 159 16.67 1.20 -13.52
C PHE A 159 18.00 0.52 -13.13
N ILE A 160 17.96 -0.70 -12.60
CA ILE A 160 19.18 -1.46 -12.29
C ILE A 160 19.98 -1.73 -13.56
N ILE A 161 19.32 -2.17 -14.64
CA ILE A 161 19.99 -2.46 -15.92
C ILE A 161 20.68 -1.20 -16.45
N ALA A 162 19.98 -0.07 -16.43
CA ALA A 162 20.55 1.22 -16.82
C ALA A 162 21.73 1.62 -15.92
N ALA A 163 21.63 1.44 -14.60
CA ALA A 163 22.72 1.72 -13.68
C ALA A 163 23.96 0.85 -13.97
N HIS A 164 23.79 -0.44 -14.25
CA HIS A 164 24.87 -1.33 -14.69
C HIS A 164 25.48 -0.92 -16.02
N ALA A 165 24.64 -0.53 -16.99
CA ALA A 165 25.11 -0.05 -18.29
C ALA A 165 25.97 1.21 -18.14
N ILE A 166 25.45 2.23 -17.46
CA ILE A 166 26.15 3.51 -17.21
C ILE A 166 27.46 3.26 -16.45
N MET A 167 27.44 2.41 -15.42
CA MET A 167 28.64 2.11 -14.64
C MET A 167 29.73 1.50 -15.53
N ARG A 168 29.38 0.56 -16.42
CA ARG A 168 30.32 -0.09 -17.33
C ARG A 168 30.82 0.80 -18.47
N THR A 169 29.95 1.63 -19.05
CA THR A 169 30.31 2.42 -20.24
C THR A 169 30.94 3.76 -19.91
N GLU A 170 30.51 4.42 -18.83
CA GLU A 170 30.93 5.79 -18.50
C GLU A 170 31.88 5.81 -17.29
N ILE A 171 31.51 5.17 -16.18
CA ILE A 171 32.21 5.36 -14.90
C ILE A 171 33.52 4.59 -14.83
N LEU A 172 33.51 3.28 -15.11
CA LEU A 172 34.74 2.47 -15.08
C LEU A 172 35.87 2.98 -15.98
N PRO A 173 35.65 3.36 -17.25
CA PRO A 173 36.74 3.83 -18.10
C PRO A 173 37.31 5.19 -17.68
N MET A 174 36.55 5.98 -16.90
CA MET A 174 37.03 7.26 -16.36
C MET A 174 37.95 7.11 -15.15
N ILE A 175 37.88 5.98 -14.45
CA ILE A 175 38.76 5.67 -13.30
C ILE A 175 39.98 4.95 -13.86
N LYS A 176 41.05 5.72 -14.11
CA LYS A 176 42.37 5.23 -14.51
C LYS A 176 43.33 5.27 -13.33
#